data_AF-A0A941NU54-F1
#
_entry.id   AF-A0A941NU54-F1
#
_cell.length_a   1.000
_cell.length_b   1.000
_cell.length_c   1.000
_cell.angle_alpha   90.00
_cell.angle_beta   90.00
_cell.angle_gamma   90.00
#
_symmetry.space_group_name_H-M   'P 1'
#
loop_
_entity.id
_entity.type
_entity.pdbx_description
1 polymer ?
#
loop_
_entity_poly.entity_id
_entity_poly.type
_entity_poly.pdbx_seq_one_letter_code
_entity_poly.pdbx_strand_id
1 'polypeptide(L)' 'MTSSLTHSPAWLALQAHHASMAQQHVRDLFQQDPQRFEKFSLVLNDILLDFSKQPLRQETLDLLLALAR' A
#
# COMPACT_ATOMS: atom_id res chain seq x y z
N MET A 1 -16.51 -18.53 -9.52
CA MET A 1 -16.49 -18.74 -8.06
C MET A 1 -15.82 -17.53 -7.44
N THR A 2 -16.58 -16.64 -6.81
CA THR A 2 -16.04 -15.47 -6.10
C THR A 2 -15.67 -15.88 -4.67
N SER A 3 -14.49 -15.48 -4.19
CA SER A 3 -13.97 -15.88 -2.87
C SER A 3 -14.71 -15.17 -1.74
N SER A 4 -14.81 -15.78 -0.55
CA SER A 4 -15.24 -15.07 0.67
C SER A 4 -14.36 -13.84 0.94
N LEU A 5 -13.08 -13.92 0.58
CA LEU A 5 -12.12 -12.83 0.70
C LEU A 5 -12.55 -11.58 -0.08
N THR A 6 -12.99 -11.75 -1.33
CA THR A 6 -13.34 -10.62 -2.22
C THR A 6 -14.67 -9.94 -1.85
N HIS A 7 -15.41 -10.49 -0.89
CA HIS A 7 -16.60 -9.85 -0.31
C HIS A 7 -16.37 -9.37 1.13
N SER A 8 -15.18 -9.59 1.68
CA SER A 8 -14.86 -9.13 3.03
C SER A 8 -14.90 -7.59 3.11
N PRO A 9 -15.27 -7.01 4.26
CA PRO A 9 -15.23 -5.56 4.43
C PRO A 9 -13.84 -4.96 4.14
N ALA A 10 -12.77 -5.66 4.52
CA ALA A 10 -11.40 -5.22 4.27
C ALA A 10 -11.08 -5.16 2.76
N TRP A 11 -11.53 -6.15 1.98
CA TRP A 11 -11.36 -6.13 0.53
C TRP A 11 -12.14 -4.98 -0.12
N LEU A 12 -13.40 -4.78 0.28
CA LEU A 12 -14.23 -3.70 -0.26
C LEU A 12 -13.64 -2.32 0.07
N ALA A 13 -13.07 -2.15 1.27
CA ALA A 13 -12.38 -0.92 1.64
C ALA A 13 -11.13 -0.68 0.79
N LEU A 14 -10.31 -1.73 0.56
CA LEU A 14 -9.15 -1.63 -0.32
C LEU A 14 -9.53 -1.32 -1.78
N GLN A 15 -10.62 -1.91 -2.27
CA GLN A 15 -11.17 -1.64 -3.61
C GLN A 15 -11.65 -0.19 -3.73
N ALA A 16 -12.33 0.34 -2.71
CA ALA A 16 -12.74 1.75 -2.69
C ALA A 16 -11.52 2.68 -2.68
N HIS A 17 -10.51 2.37 -1.87
CA HIS A 17 -9.27 3.15 -1.77
C HIS A 17 -8.46 3.15 -3.07
N HIS A 18 -8.45 2.03 -3.81
CA HIS A 18 -7.75 1.92 -5.10
C HIS A 18 -8.12 3.03 -6.08
N ALA A 19 -9.39 3.46 -6.13
CA ALA A 19 -9.81 4.57 -6.99
C ALA A 19 -9.05 5.88 -6.70
N SER A 20 -8.67 6.12 -5.44
CA SER A 20 -7.91 7.31 -5.03
C SER A 20 -6.42 7.22 -5.40
N MET A 21 -5.88 6.00 -5.47
CA MET A 21 -4.48 5.75 -5.81
C MET A 21 -4.23 5.57 -7.30
N ALA A 22 -5.26 5.25 -8.09
CA ALA A 22 -5.14 4.94 -9.52
C ALA A 22 -4.50 6.06 -10.37
N GLN A 23 -4.57 7.31 -9.91
CA GLN A 23 -3.99 8.48 -10.59
C GLN A 23 -2.68 8.97 -9.95
N GLN A 24 -2.19 8.30 -8.90
CA GLN A 24 -0.98 8.72 -8.20
C GLN A 24 0.26 8.13 -8.86
N HIS A 25 1.20 8.99 -9.24
CA HIS A 25 2.51 8.58 -9.71
C HIS A 25 3.50 8.51 -8.55
N VAL A 26 4.30 7.45 -8.53
CA VAL A 26 5.33 7.24 -7.49
C VAL A 26 6.28 8.44 -7.37
N ARG A 27 6.66 9.08 -8.49
CA ARG A 27 7.48 10.30 -8.48
C ARG A 27 6.85 11.41 -7.65
N ASP A 28 5.55 11.65 -7.82
CA ASP A 28 4.84 12.73 -7.15
C ASP A 28 4.67 12.37 -5.66
N LEU A 29 4.50 11.10 -5.33
CA LEU A 29 4.51 10.61 -3.94
C LEU A 29 5.86 10.82 -3.24
N PHE A 30 6.99 10.69 -3.94
CA PHE A 30 8.32 11.04 -3.41
C PHE A 30 8.51 12.55 -3.23
N GLN A 31 7.94 13.37 -4.12
CA GLN A 31 7.96 14.82 -3.96
C GLN A 31 7.15 15.27 -2.75
N GLN A 32 6.02 14.62 -2.48
CA GLN A 32 5.13 14.92 -1.35
C GLN A 32 5.68 14.41 -0.01
N ASP A 33 6.41 13.30 -0.01
CA ASP A 33 7.00 12.71 1.19
C ASP A 33 8.49 12.39 0.98
N PRO A 34 9.40 13.33 1.29
CA PRO A 34 10.84 13.09 1.16
C PRO A 34 11.37 11.95 2.03
N GLN A 35 10.66 11.54 3.09
CA GLN A 35 11.02 10.42 3.98
C GLN A 35 10.35 9.10 3.58
N ARG A 36 9.80 9.03 2.37
CA ARG A 36 9.05 7.88 1.87
C ARG A 36 9.88 6.60 1.83
N PHE A 37 11.17 6.70 1.51
CA PHE A 37 12.05 5.53 1.48
C PHE A 37 12.15 4.89 2.86
N GLU A 38 12.41 5.68 3.90
CA GLU A 38 12.53 5.20 5.28
C GLU A 38 11.21 4.66 5.81
N LYS A 39 10.07 5.31 5.48
CA LYS A 39 8.74 4.88 5.94
C LYS A 39 8.25 3.59 5.29
N PHE A 40 8.59 3.38 4.02
CA PHE A 40 8.09 2.28 3.21
C PHE A 40 9.21 1.31 2.78
N SER A 41 10.19 1.12 3.66
CA SER A 41 11.20 0.08 3.53
C SER A 41 11.33 -0.70 4.83
N LEU A 42 11.71 -1.97 4.71
CA LEU A 42 12.04 -2.85 5.83
C LEU A 42 13.40 -3.47 5.59
N VAL A 43 14.20 -3.58 6.65
CA VAL A 43 15.44 -4.33 6.65
C VAL A 43 15.24 -5.59 7.47
N LEU A 44 15.48 -6.74 6.86
CA LEU A 44 15.47 -8.05 7.51
C LEU A 44 16.84 -8.69 7.29
N ASN A 45 17.69 -8.67 8.31
CA ASN A 45 19.10 -9.06 8.22
C ASN A 45 19.82 -8.29 7.10
N ASP A 46 20.26 -8.99 6.07
CA ASP A 46 20.95 -8.51 4.88
C ASP A 46 20.00 -8.20 3.71
N ILE A 47 18.68 -8.34 3.90
CA ILE A 47 17.66 -8.09 2.89
C ILE A 47 17.00 -6.73 3.13
N LEU A 48 17.04 -5.87 2.12
CA LEU A 48 16.22 -4.66 2.04
C LEU A 48 14.97 -4.94 1.20
N LEU A 49 13.79 -4.82 1.81
CA LEU A 49 12.52 -4.80 1.12
C LEU A 49 12.04 -3.35 1.00
N ASP A 50 12.10 -2.81 -0.21
CA ASP A 50 11.73 -1.42 -0.50
C ASP A 50 10.41 -1.36 -1.29
N PHE A 51 9.33 -1.01 -0.61
CA PHE A 51 8.01 -0.75 -1.22
C PHE A 51 7.73 0.75 -1.38
N SER A 52 8.69 1.64 -1.09
CA SER A 52 8.57 3.08 -1.36
C SER A 52 8.38 3.36 -2.86
N LYS A 53 8.85 2.44 -3.71
CA LYS A 53 8.68 2.48 -5.17
C LYS A 53 7.32 1.98 -5.67
N GLN A 54 6.39 1.63 -4.79
CA GLN A 54 5.01 1.24 -5.14
C GLN A 54 4.05 2.44 -5.03
N PRO A 55 2.93 2.47 -5.78
CA PRO A 55 1.93 3.54 -5.71
C PRO A 55 1.04 3.36 -4.46
N LEU A 56 1.62 3.58 -3.28
CA LEU A 56 0.96 3.41 -1.98
C LEU A 56 1.13 4.64 -1.07
N ARG A 57 0.22 4.81 -0.12
CA ARG A 57 0.40 5.73 1.03
C ARG A 57 0.17 4.95 2.32
N GLN A 58 0.33 5.59 3.48
CA GLN A 58 0.14 4.91 4.77
C GLN A 58 -1.20 4.17 4.85
N GLU A 59 -2.29 4.84 4.47
CA GLU A 59 -3.63 4.22 4.41
C GLU A 59 -3.70 2.97 3.51
N THR A 60 -2.92 2.92 2.43
CA THR A 60 -2.88 1.72 1.56
C THR A 60 -2.30 0.53 2.33
N LEU A 61 -1.21 0.78 3.07
CA LEU A 61 -0.57 -0.25 3.88
C LEU A 61 -1.49 -0.70 5.02
N ASP A 62 -2.17 0.25 5.69
CA ASP A 62 -3.12 -0.06 6.76
C ASP A 62 -4.27 -0.94 6.26
N LEU A 63 -4.83 -0.64 5.08
CA LEU A 63 -5.89 -1.44 4.45
C LEU A 63 -5.42 -2.82 4.00
N LEU A 64 -4.20 -2.93 3.45
CA LEU A 64 -3.59 -4.22 3.09
C LEU A 64 -3.36 -5.08 4.32
N LEU A 65 -2.88 -4.50 5.42
CA LEU A 65 -2.69 -5.20 6.70
C LEU A 65 -4.03 -5.59 7.32
N ALA A 66 -5.09 -4.79 7.15
CA ALA A 66 -6.43 -5.16 7.60
C ALA A 66 -6.98 -6.37 6.82
N LEU A 67 -6.67 -6.47 5.51
CA LEU A 67 -7.05 -7.60 4.68
C LEU A 67 -6.26 -8.88 5.01
N ALA A 68 -5.01 -8.75 5.48
CA ALA A 68 -4.15 -9.88 5.81
C ALA A 68 -4.44 -10.55 7.16
N ARG A 69 -5.35 -9.97 7.97
CA ARG A 69 -5.80 -10.53 9.25
C ARG A 69 -6.97 -11.48 9.04
#